data_AF-A0A938IHS0-F1
#
_entry.id   AF-A0A938IHS0-F1
#
_cell.length_a   1.000
_cell.length_b   1.000
_cell.length_c   1.000
_cell.angle_alpha   90.00
_cell.angle_beta   90.00
_cell.angle_gamma   90.00
#
_symmetry.space_group_name_H-M   'P 1'
#
loop_
_entity.id
_entity.type
_entity.pdbx_description
1 polymer ?
#
loop_
_entity_poly.entity_id
_entity_poly.type
_entity_poly.pdbx_seq_one_letter_code
_entity_poly.pdbx_strand_id
1 'polypeptide(L)'
;MLALLSKRLLWCVPIWLGVTLLVFTALRAAPGDPAEAHGGEMRLPGVAERSELVREFRARHLLDQPLWRQYLNFLGPFRMAPDGHDWFGGSGARPWGGLVLLDFGDEYQRPGLAVSTELARRLRTSVPLAAAALLVAFA
;
A
#
# COMPACT_ATOMS: atom_id res chain seq x y z
N MET A 1 6.21 10.35 34.65
CA MET A 1 5.91 9.18 33.80
C MET A 1 5.50 9.56 32.38
N LEU A 2 4.62 10.56 32.17
CA LEU A 2 4.20 11.02 30.83
C LEU A 2 5.36 11.47 29.92
N ALA A 3 6.36 12.18 30.44
CA ALA A 3 7.53 12.61 29.66
C ALA A 3 8.41 11.44 29.16
N LEU A 4 8.45 10.32 29.89
CA LEU A 4 9.15 9.11 29.45
C LEU A 4 8.37 8.38 28.37
N LEU A 5 7.03 8.38 28.47
CA LEU A 5 6.15 7.76 27.49
C LEU A 5 6.16 8.53 26.16
N SER A 6 6.08 9.87 26.20
CA SER A 6 6.18 10.71 25.00
C SER A 6 7.54 10.59 24.33
N LYS A 7 8.64 10.56 25.11
CA LYS A 7 9.99 10.33 24.58
C LYS A 7 10.10 8.98 23.86
N ARG A 8 9.55 7.90 24.44
CA ARG A 8 9.53 6.58 23.80
C ARG A 8 8.71 6.59 22.50
N LEU A 9 7.54 7.22 22.52
CA LEU A 9 6.67 7.32 21.34
C LEU A 9 7.34 8.12 20.21
N LEU A 10 8.04 9.20 20.56
CA LEU A 10 8.79 10.01 19.59
C LEU A 10 9.96 9.23 18.97
N TRP A 11 10.61 8.35 19.74
CA TRP A 11 11.64 7.43 19.23
C TRP A 11 11.09 6.29 18.38
N CYS A 12 9.82 5.91 18.53
CA CYS A 12 9.19 4.93 17.65
C CYS A 12 9.05 5.46 16.21
N VAL A 13 8.81 6.77 16.03
CA VAL A 13 8.65 7.39 14.71
C VAL A 13 9.85 7.16 13.78
N PRO A 14 11.11 7.50 14.14
CA PRO A 14 12.25 7.29 13.25
C PRO A 14 12.54 5.81 12.99
N ILE A 15 12.30 4.92 13.96
CA ILE A 15 12.43 3.47 13.76
C ILE A 15 11.41 2.99 12.73
N TRP A 16 10.16 3.39 12.88
CA TRP A 16 9.09 3.03 11.96
C TRP A 16 9.35 3.58 10.55
N LEU A 17 9.82 4.82 10.43
CA LEU A 17 10.26 5.39 9.16
C LEU A 17 11.43 4.60 8.54
N GLY A 18 12.43 4.21 9.34
CA GLY A 18 13.55 3.39 8.88
C GLY A 18 13.10 2.03 8.35
N VAL A 19 12.20 1.34 9.06
CA VAL A 19 11.65 0.05 8.63
C VAL A 19 10.83 0.19 7.35
N THR A 20 9.94 1.19 7.28
CA THR A 20 9.10 1.41 6.09
C THR A 20 9.92 1.79 4.87
N LEU A 21 10.97 2.60 5.04
CA LEU A 21 11.91 2.94 3.97
C LEU A 21 12.68 1.70 3.49
N LEU A 22 13.16 0.87 4.42
CA LEU A 22 13.84 -0.37 4.08
C LEU A 22 12.92 -1.30 3.28
N VAL A 23 11.70 -1.53 3.74
CA VAL A 23 10.70 -2.35 3.02
C VAL A 23 10.40 -1.77 1.64
N PHE A 24 10.17 -0.45 1.55
CA PHE A 24 9.89 0.23 0.29
C PHE A 24 11.04 0.06 -0.72
N THR A 25 12.27 0.30 -0.28
CA THR A 25 13.45 0.14 -1.15
C THR A 25 13.68 -1.32 -1.55
N ALA A 26 13.46 -2.28 -0.65
CA ALA A 26 13.55 -3.71 -0.96
C ALA A 26 12.52 -4.13 -2.01
N LEU A 27 11.27 -3.65 -1.89
CA LEU A 27 10.22 -3.91 -2.88
C LEU A 27 10.56 -3.31 -4.25
N ARG A 28 11.17 -2.11 -4.29
CA ARG A 28 11.55 -1.45 -5.54
C ARG A 28 12.85 -1.99 -6.15
N ALA A 29 13.71 -2.59 -5.33
CA ALA A 29 14.93 -3.27 -5.77
C ALA A 29 14.64 -4.67 -6.30
N ALA A 30 13.46 -5.23 -6.02
CA ALA A 30 13.05 -6.52 -6.53
C ALA A 30 12.98 -6.49 -8.07
N PRO A 31 13.51 -7.51 -8.76
CA PRO A 31 13.45 -7.59 -10.22
C PRO A 31 12.02 -7.85 -10.68
N GLY A 32 11.44 -6.90 -11.39
CA GLY A 32 10.10 -6.99 -11.99
C GLY A 32 9.43 -5.62 -12.04
N ASP A 33 8.95 -5.21 -13.21
CA ASP A 33 8.16 -3.98 -13.31
C ASP A 33 6.71 -4.30 -12.91
N PRO A 34 6.18 -3.73 -11.82
CA PRO A 34 4.79 -3.98 -11.40
C PRO A 34 3.77 -3.63 -12.50
N ALA A 35 4.10 -2.69 -13.40
CA ALA A 35 3.25 -2.36 -14.53
C ALA A 35 3.27 -3.45 -15.62
N GLU A 36 4.41 -4.10 -15.85
CA GLU A 36 4.53 -5.18 -16.84
C GLU A 36 3.95 -6.50 -16.32
N ALA A 37 4.10 -6.78 -15.02
CA ALA A 37 3.45 -7.92 -14.38
C ALA A 37 1.92 -7.84 -14.51
N HIS A 38 1.35 -6.65 -14.29
CA HIS A 38 -0.08 -6.43 -14.43
C HIS A 38 -0.57 -6.52 -15.88
N GLY A 39 0.18 -5.93 -16.84
CA GLY A 39 -0.15 -6.02 -18.28
C GLY A 39 0.09 -7.41 -18.90
N GLY A 40 0.88 -8.27 -18.25
CA GLY A 40 1.11 -9.65 -18.64
C GLY A 40 -0.07 -10.58 -18.34
N GLU A 41 -0.75 -10.38 -17.20
CA GLU A 41 -1.86 -11.21 -16.73
C GLU A 41 -3.23 -10.81 -17.32
N MET A 42 -3.43 -9.53 -17.67
CA MET A 42 -4.53 -9.16 -18.55
C MET A 42 -4.26 -9.69 -19.96
N ARG A 43 -4.94 -10.78 -20.34
CA ARG A 43 -4.99 -11.38 -21.68
C ARG A 43 -5.58 -10.37 -22.70
N LEU A 44 -4.79 -9.36 -23.06
CA LEU A 44 -5.22 -8.30 -23.98
C LEU A 44 -4.80 -8.62 -25.42
N PRO A 45 -5.69 -8.40 -26.40
CA PRO A 45 -5.49 -8.74 -27.80
C PRO A 45 -4.71 -7.64 -28.55
N GLY A 46 -3.48 -7.31 -28.13
CA GLY A 46 -2.65 -6.38 -28.92
C GLY A 46 -1.48 -5.75 -28.17
N VAL A 47 -0.36 -5.55 -28.88
CA VAL A 47 0.86 -4.91 -28.35
C VAL A 47 0.65 -3.42 -28.07
N ALA A 48 -0.16 -2.74 -28.90
CA ALA A 48 -0.46 -1.31 -28.74
C ALA A 48 -1.32 -1.04 -27.50
N GLU A 49 -2.41 -1.79 -27.32
CA GLU A 49 -3.32 -1.66 -26.16
C GLU A 49 -2.60 -1.96 -24.83
N ARG A 50 -1.69 -2.95 -24.83
CA ARG A 50 -0.85 -3.24 -23.66
C ARG A 50 0.01 -2.04 -23.26
N SER A 51 0.60 -1.33 -24.23
CA SER A 51 1.50 -0.21 -23.94
C SER A 51 0.78 0.99 -23.31
N GLU A 52 -0.47 1.25 -23.73
CA GLU A 52 -1.29 2.33 -23.20
C GLU A 52 -1.76 2.03 -21.76
N LEU A 53 -2.20 0.80 -21.51
CA LEU A 53 -2.60 0.34 -20.19
C LEU A 53 -1.44 0.35 -19.18
N VAL A 54 -0.23 -0.05 -19.61
CA VAL A 54 0.98 0.04 -18.78
C VAL A 54 1.29 1.49 -18.40
N ARG A 55 1.13 2.43 -19.33
CA ARG A 55 1.34 3.86 -19.04
C ARG A 55 0.30 4.41 -18.08
N GLU A 56 -0.97 4.07 -18.28
CA GLU A 56 -2.04 4.48 -17.37
C GLU A 56 -1.83 3.90 -15.97
N PHE A 57 -1.43 2.64 -15.86
CA PHE A 57 -1.08 2.00 -14.60
C PHE A 57 0.08 2.72 -13.90
N ARG A 58 1.16 3.02 -14.63
CA ARG A 58 2.29 3.77 -14.08
C ARG A 58 1.86 5.13 -13.53
N ALA A 59 1.05 5.87 -14.27
CA ALA A 59 0.54 7.18 -13.85
C ALA A 59 -0.37 7.06 -12.60
N ARG A 60 -1.29 6.09 -12.59
CA ARG A 60 -2.19 5.85 -11.44
C ARG A 60 -1.43 5.44 -10.17
N HIS A 61 -0.36 4.66 -10.30
CA HIS A 61 0.46 4.19 -9.19
C HIS A 61 1.70 5.05 -8.91
N LEU A 62 1.81 6.23 -9.54
CA LEU A 62 2.95 7.16 -9.39
C LEU A 62 4.31 6.54 -9.73
N LEU A 63 4.35 5.45 -10.50
CA LEU A 63 5.58 4.75 -10.86
C LEU A 63 6.47 5.59 -11.78
N ASP A 64 5.89 6.57 -12.46
CA ASP A 64 6.51 7.58 -13.30
C ASP A 64 7.10 8.78 -12.52
N GLN A 65 6.75 8.92 -11.24
CA GLN A 65 7.19 10.03 -10.39
C GLN A 65 8.54 9.73 -9.68
N PRO A 66 9.25 10.76 -9.17
CA PRO A 66 10.48 10.53 -8.43
C PRO A 66 10.26 9.73 -7.14
N LEU A 67 11.30 9.00 -6.74
CA LEU A 67 11.33 8.08 -5.59
C LEU A 67 10.74 8.63 -4.30
N TRP A 68 11.09 9.86 -3.95
CA TRP A 68 10.60 10.50 -2.72
C TRP A 68 9.08 10.68 -2.75
N ARG A 69 8.49 10.98 -3.91
CA ARG A 69 7.04 11.14 -4.07
C ARG A 69 6.32 9.79 -3.98
N GLN A 70 6.92 8.75 -4.56
CA GLN A 70 6.43 7.37 -4.41
C GLN A 70 6.43 6.94 -2.93
N TYR A 71 7.51 7.23 -2.20
CA TYR A 71 7.61 6.90 -0.78
C TYR A 71 6.61 7.67 0.09
N LEU A 72 6.45 8.99 -0.14
CA LEU A 72 5.47 9.78 0.62
C LEU A 72 4.04 9.34 0.36
N ASN A 73 3.69 8.98 -0.88
CA ASN A 73 2.38 8.41 -1.20
C ASN A 73 2.18 7.03 -0.54
N PHE A 74 3.21 6.18 -0.50
CA PHE A 74 3.18 4.89 0.20
C PHE A 74 2.98 5.07 1.72
N LEU A 75 3.69 6.03 2.32
CA LEU A 75 3.60 6.30 3.74
C LEU A 75 2.25 6.90 4.13
N GLY A 76 1.72 7.82 3.32
CA GLY A 76 0.54 8.61 3.64
C GLY A 76 0.85 9.78 4.57
N PRO A 77 -0.16 10.41 5.19
CA PRO A 77 -1.60 10.13 5.06
C PRO A 77 -2.20 10.72 3.78
N PHE A 78 -1.43 11.51 3.02
CA PHE A 78 -1.91 12.17 1.81
C PHE A 78 -1.69 11.28 0.60
N ARG A 79 -2.78 11.01 -0.13
CA ARG A 79 -2.70 10.32 -1.40
C ARG A 79 -2.30 11.32 -2.48
N MET A 80 -1.22 11.05 -3.20
CA MET A 80 -0.67 11.94 -4.24
C MET A 80 -0.99 11.46 -5.66
N ALA A 81 -1.73 10.36 -5.78
CA ALA A 81 -2.19 9.80 -7.05
C ALA A 81 -3.22 10.72 -7.72
N PRO A 82 -3.55 10.51 -9.01
CA PRO A 82 -4.52 11.35 -9.73
C PRO A 82 -5.91 11.42 -9.09
N ASP A 83 -6.31 10.40 -8.33
CA ASP A 83 -7.56 10.34 -7.56
C ASP A 83 -7.43 10.89 -6.12
N GLY A 84 -6.22 11.33 -5.76
CA GLY A 84 -5.82 11.71 -4.41
C GLY A 84 -6.16 13.14 -4.02
N HIS A 85 -5.41 13.66 -3.06
CA HIS A 85 -5.61 14.96 -2.45
C HIS A 85 -5.35 16.10 -3.45
N ASP A 86 -6.26 17.07 -3.49
CA ASP A 86 -6.31 18.19 -4.44
C ASP A 86 -5.02 19.03 -4.41
N TRP A 87 -4.42 19.16 -3.22
CA TRP A 87 -3.12 19.82 -2.99
C TRP A 87 -1.99 19.29 -3.88
N PHE A 88 -2.03 18.03 -4.30
CA PHE A 88 -1.01 17.41 -5.14
C PHE A 88 -1.46 17.26 -6.61
N GLY A 89 -2.55 17.96 -6.99
CA GLY A 89 -3.14 17.90 -8.32
C GLY A 89 -4.08 16.70 -8.53
N GLY A 90 -4.51 16.05 -7.44
CA GLY A 90 -5.50 14.97 -7.49
C GLY A 90 -6.93 15.50 -7.65
N SER A 91 -7.86 14.61 -7.97
CA SER A 91 -9.28 14.94 -8.17
C SER A 91 -10.08 15.13 -6.86
N GLY A 92 -9.51 14.78 -5.71
CA GLY A 92 -10.18 14.83 -4.41
C GLY A 92 -11.13 13.67 -4.13
N ALA A 93 -11.20 12.65 -5.00
CA ALA A 93 -12.08 11.51 -4.81
C ALA A 93 -11.68 10.65 -3.59
N ARG A 94 -10.37 10.46 -3.36
CA ARG A 94 -9.79 9.71 -2.25
C ARG A 94 -8.61 10.48 -1.65
N PRO A 95 -8.85 11.57 -0.90
CA PRO A 95 -7.79 12.49 -0.47
C PRO A 95 -6.82 11.87 0.54
N TRP A 96 -7.28 10.86 1.29
CA TRP A 96 -6.52 10.22 2.36
C TRP A 96 -6.16 8.79 1.98
N GLY A 97 -4.98 8.34 2.37
CA GLY A 97 -4.54 6.96 2.18
C GLY A 97 -3.11 6.72 2.63
N GLY A 98 -2.61 5.51 2.36
CA GLY A 98 -1.27 5.08 2.70
C GLY A 98 -1.16 4.38 4.06
N LEU A 99 0.06 3.92 4.34
CA LEU A 99 0.34 2.96 5.41
C LEU A 99 -0.01 3.47 6.82
N VAL A 100 0.17 4.77 7.09
CA VAL A 100 -0.19 5.39 8.39
C VAL A 100 -1.68 5.19 8.70
N LEU A 101 -2.54 5.19 7.68
CA LEU A 101 -3.99 5.03 7.81
C LEU A 101 -4.44 3.58 7.68
N LEU A 102 -3.52 2.61 7.67
CA LEU A 102 -3.79 1.19 7.39
C LEU A 102 -4.48 0.97 6.03
N ASP A 103 -4.25 1.90 5.10
CA ASP A 103 -4.70 1.78 3.72
C ASP A 103 -3.57 1.14 2.90
N PHE A 104 -3.77 -0.12 2.54
CA PHE A 104 -2.85 -0.91 1.73
C PHE A 104 -3.13 -0.79 0.22
N GLY A 105 -4.10 0.04 -0.17
CA GLY A 105 -4.54 0.19 -1.54
C GLY A 105 -5.47 -0.93 -2.01
N ASP A 106 -5.68 -0.95 -3.32
CA ASP A 106 -6.57 -1.89 -4.00
C ASP A 106 -5.80 -3.11 -4.52
N GLU A 107 -6.46 -4.26 -4.55
CA GLU A 107 -5.92 -5.50 -5.09
C GLU A 107 -5.66 -5.35 -6.60
N TYR A 108 -4.42 -5.59 -7.03
CA TYR A 108 -4.06 -5.48 -8.45
C TYR A 108 -4.86 -6.44 -9.33
N GLN A 109 -5.07 -7.68 -8.89
CA GLN A 109 -5.77 -8.69 -9.69
C GLN A 109 -7.29 -8.52 -9.73
N ARG A 110 -7.87 -7.81 -8.76
CA ARG A 110 -9.31 -7.57 -8.66
C ARG A 110 -9.57 -6.07 -8.42
N PRO A 111 -9.63 -5.28 -9.49
CA PRO A 111 -9.83 -3.84 -9.39
C PRO A 111 -11.08 -3.51 -8.56
N GLY A 112 -10.93 -2.61 -7.59
CA GLY A 112 -12.04 -2.13 -6.75
C GLY A 112 -12.22 -2.84 -5.41
N LEU A 113 -11.44 -3.89 -5.12
CA LEU A 113 -11.37 -4.50 -3.79
C LEU A 113 -10.18 -3.95 -3.00
N ALA A 114 -10.46 -3.24 -1.90
CA ALA A 114 -9.42 -2.77 -0.99
C ALA A 114 -8.82 -3.96 -0.22
N VAL A 115 -7.49 -4.05 -0.18
CA VAL A 115 -6.75 -5.12 0.50
C VAL A 115 -7.06 -5.14 2.00
N SER A 116 -7.29 -3.98 2.60
CA SER A 116 -7.70 -3.85 4.02
C SER A 116 -9.01 -4.58 4.32
N THR A 117 -9.97 -4.55 3.38
CA THR A 117 -11.26 -5.26 3.51
C THR A 117 -11.06 -6.78 3.50
N GLU A 118 -10.19 -7.27 2.63
CA GLU A 118 -9.88 -8.70 2.55
C GLU A 118 -9.10 -9.19 3.77
N LEU A 119 -8.15 -8.38 4.26
CA LEU A 119 -7.46 -8.64 5.53
C LEU A 119 -8.45 -8.70 6.70
N ALA A 120 -9.37 -7.74 6.81
CA ALA A 120 -10.39 -7.73 7.85
C ALA A 120 -11.30 -8.96 7.77
N ARG A 121 -11.70 -9.35 6.54
CA ARG A 121 -12.49 -10.57 6.30
C ARG A 121 -11.75 -11.82 6.79
N ARG A 122 -10.45 -11.94 6.51
CA ARG A 122 -9.62 -13.09 6.92
C ARG A 122 -9.32 -13.10 8.41
N LEU A 123 -9.02 -11.94 8.99
CA LEU A 123 -8.79 -11.80 10.43
C LEU A 123 -10.03 -12.21 11.23
N ARG A 124 -11.24 -11.90 10.72
CA ARG A 124 -12.49 -12.31 11.37
C ARG A 124 -12.63 -13.83 11.51
N THR A 125 -12.02 -14.62 10.62
CA THR A 125 -12.09 -16.09 10.69
C THR A 125 -10.86 -16.70 11.36
N SER A 126 -9.65 -16.19 11.09
CA SER A 126 -8.41 -16.74 11.64
C SER A 126 -8.20 -16.41 13.11
N VAL A 127 -8.63 -15.23 13.59
CA VAL A 127 -8.42 -14.82 14.98
C VAL A 127 -9.20 -15.71 15.96
N PRO A 128 -10.51 -16.01 15.76
CA PRO A 128 -11.22 -16.94 16.63
C PRO A 128 -10.64 -18.36 16.60
N LEU A 129 -10.24 -18.85 15.42
CA LEU A 129 -9.62 -20.17 15.28
C LEU A 129 -8.28 -20.25 16.03
N ALA A 130 -7.42 -19.25 15.87
CA ALA A 130 -6.15 -19.17 16.59
C ALA A 130 -6.37 -19.04 18.11
N ALA A 131 -7.35 -18.24 18.54
CA ALA A 131 -7.70 -18.12 19.95
C ALA A 131 -8.20 -19.45 20.52
N ALA A 132 -9.08 -20.17 19.80
CA ALA A 132 -9.55 -21.49 20.22
C ALA A 132 -8.40 -22.51 20.30
N ALA A 133 -7.50 -22.52 19.31
CA ALA A 133 -6.34 -23.39 19.31
C ALA A 133 -5.40 -23.10 20.50
N LEU A 134 -5.15 -21.82 20.81
CA LEU A 134 -4.37 -21.43 21.99
C LEU A 134 -5.05 -21.86 23.29
N LEU A 135 -6.37 -21.66 23.41
CA LEU A 135 -7.11 -22.11 24.59
C LEU A 135 -7.01 -23.62 24.80
N VAL A 136 -7.13 -24.42 23.73
CA VAL A 136 -6.94 -25.88 23.80
C VAL A 136 -5.50 -26.26 24.13
N ALA A 137 -4.50 -25.53 23.64
CA ALA A 137 -3.09 -25.83 23.89
C ALA A 137 -2.66 -25.54 25.35
N PHE A 138 -3.33 -24.64 26.04
CA PHE A 138 -3.01 -24.22 27.41
C PHE A 138 -4.01 -24.71 28.47
N ALA A 139 -5.04 -25.47 28.08
CA ALA A 139 -5.98 -26.13 28.99
C ALA A 139 -5.54 -27.56 29.32
#